data_AF-A0A6G8I948-F1
#
_entry.id   AF-A0A6G8I948-F1
#
_cell.length_a   1.000
_cell.length_b   1.000
_cell.length_c   1.000
_cell.angle_alpha   90.00
_cell.angle_beta   90.00
_cell.angle_gamma   90.00
#
_symmetry.space_group_name_H-M   'P 1'
#
loop_
_entity.id
_entity.type
_entity.pdbx_description
1 polymer ?
#
loop_
_entity_poly.entity_id
_entity_poly.type
_entity_poly.pdbx_seq_one_letter_code
_entity_poly.pdbx_strand_id
1 'polypeptide(L)'
;MTVSDASPAPARYRLKFLPEALAEWNALDGSVKAVLKKLLLKRLEQPRTPGAELRGDLRDCYKIKLLKQGYRLVYLVEDDVLVVLVLAVSKREDMEVYRAAVDRLLSG
;
A
#
# COMPACT_ATOMS: atom_id res chain seq x y z
N MET A 1 19.47 -35.60 19.17
CA MET A 1 19.93 -34.32 18.60
C MET A 1 18.71 -33.47 18.36
N THR A 2 18.42 -32.54 19.26
CA THR A 2 17.34 -31.57 19.13
C THR A 2 17.80 -30.47 18.18
N VAL A 3 17.23 -30.40 16.98
CA VAL A 3 17.32 -29.21 16.15
C VAL A 3 16.36 -28.18 16.72
N SER A 4 16.85 -27.40 17.67
CA SER A 4 16.15 -26.20 18.12
C SER A 4 16.46 -25.05 17.16
N ASP A 5 15.36 -24.48 16.67
CA ASP A 5 15.13 -23.04 16.58
C ASP A 5 15.89 -22.25 15.51
N ALA A 6 15.20 -22.00 14.41
CA ALA A 6 15.26 -20.73 13.71
C ALA A 6 13.83 -20.27 13.48
N SER A 7 13.15 -19.80 14.53
CA SER A 7 11.97 -18.97 14.37
C SER A 7 12.39 -17.73 13.56
N PRO A 8 11.98 -17.54 12.29
CA PRO A 8 12.32 -16.31 11.59
C PRO A 8 11.64 -15.17 12.36
N ALA A 9 12.39 -14.10 12.64
CA ALA A 9 11.80 -12.84 13.10
C ALA A 9 10.57 -12.54 12.22
N PRO A 10 9.44 -12.06 12.77
CA PRO A 10 8.23 -11.86 11.98
C PRO A 10 8.61 -10.97 10.80
N ALA A 11 8.57 -11.56 9.59
CA ALA A 11 9.20 -10.97 8.44
C ALA A 11 8.39 -9.74 8.02
N ARG A 12 8.80 -8.57 8.52
CA ARG A 12 8.10 -7.31 8.30
C ARG A 12 8.29 -6.91 6.84
N TYR A 13 7.19 -6.58 6.16
CA TYR A 13 7.25 -6.10 4.79
C TYR A 13 8.02 -4.79 4.73
N ARG A 14 8.78 -4.60 3.66
CA ARG A 14 9.44 -3.34 3.33
C ARG A 14 8.47 -2.45 2.55
N LEU A 15 8.51 -1.15 2.82
CA LEU A 15 7.71 -0.17 2.08
C LEU A 15 8.50 0.33 0.87
N LYS A 16 7.88 0.33 -0.31
CA LYS A 16 8.38 1.00 -1.51
C LYS A 16 7.29 1.92 -2.08
N PHE A 17 7.71 2.88 -2.88
CA PHE A 17 6.83 3.74 -3.67
C PHE A 17 7.25 3.66 -5.13
N LEU A 18 6.27 3.66 -6.04
CA LEU A 18 6.54 4.09 -7.40
C LEU A 18 6.94 5.58 -7.41
N PRO A 19 7.76 6.04 -8.36
CA PRO A 19 8.20 7.43 -8.42
C PRO A 19 7.04 8.43 -8.41
N GLU A 20 5.98 8.14 -9.17
CA GLU A 20 4.77 8.95 -9.26
C GLU A 20 4.01 8.96 -7.93
N ALA A 21 3.88 7.80 -7.29
CA ALA A 21 3.24 7.68 -5.98
C ALA A 21 4.03 8.40 -4.88
N LEU A 22 5.36 8.46 -5.00
CA LEU A 22 6.21 9.24 -4.09
C LEU A 22 6.01 10.74 -4.29
N ALA A 23 5.88 11.21 -5.53
CA ALA A 23 5.57 12.61 -5.82
C ALA A 23 4.19 13.00 -5.27
N GLU A 24 3.17 12.16 -5.50
CA GLU A 24 1.83 12.30 -4.94
C GLU A 24 1.86 12.34 -3.41
N TRP A 25 2.58 11.40 -2.78
CA TRP A 25 2.78 11.36 -1.35
C TRP A 25 3.39 12.67 -0.85
N ASN A 26 4.42 13.17 -1.52
CA ASN A 26 5.11 14.41 -1.14
C ASN A 26 4.23 15.65 -1.29
N ALA A 27 3.26 15.64 -2.20
CA ALA A 27 2.28 16.72 -2.37
C ALA A 27 1.20 16.77 -1.27
N LEU A 28 1.05 15.71 -0.46
CA LEU A 28 0.06 15.68 0.61
C LEU A 28 0.38 16.66 1.74
N ASP A 29 -0.70 17.19 2.34
CA ASP A 29 -0.63 17.92 3.61
C ASP A 29 -0.09 17.04 4.74
N GLY A 30 0.59 17.66 5.71
CA GLY A 30 1.23 16.99 6.84
C GLY A 30 0.26 16.15 7.68
N SER A 31 -0.99 16.61 7.85
CA SER A 31 -2.02 15.88 8.60
C SER A 31 -2.41 14.58 7.89
N VAL A 32 -2.55 14.61 6.56
CA VAL A 32 -2.88 13.44 5.73
C VAL A 32 -1.73 12.45 5.75
N LYS A 33 -0.48 12.93 5.54
CA LYS A 33 0.73 12.10 5.62
C LYS A 33 0.84 11.39 6.97
N ALA A 34 0.60 12.10 8.07
CA ALA A 34 0.71 11.54 9.42
C ALA A 34 -0.28 10.39 9.65
N VAL A 35 -1.52 10.53 9.17
CA VAL A 35 -2.53 9.46 9.29
C VAL A 35 -2.18 8.27 8.39
N LEU A 36 -1.83 8.51 7.11
CA LEU A 36 -1.43 7.44 6.20
C LEU A 36 -0.20 6.69 6.70
N LYS A 37 0.81 7.40 7.24
CA LYS A 37 2.04 6.78 7.76
C LYS A 37 1.72 5.77 8.87
N LYS A 38 0.83 6.14 9.81
CA LYS A 38 0.39 5.22 10.87
C LYS A 38 -0.31 3.98 10.32
N LEU A 39 -1.10 4.12 9.27
CA LEU A 39 -1.79 3.00 8.65
C LEU A 39 -0.83 2.12 7.84
N LEU A 40 0.10 2.72 7.09
CA LEU A 40 1.14 1.99 6.35
C LEU A 40 2.01 1.16 7.29
N LEU A 41 2.42 1.70 8.45
CA LEU A 41 3.18 0.94 9.45
C LEU A 41 2.47 -0.35 9.89
N LYS A 42 1.14 -0.31 10.03
CA LYS A 42 0.31 -1.50 10.31
C LYS A 42 0.23 -2.43 9.11
N ARG A 43 0.21 -1.91 7.88
CA ARG A 43 0.24 -2.73 6.65
C ARG A 43 1.58 -3.44 6.45
N LEU A 44 2.67 -2.90 6.99
CA LEU A 44 3.95 -3.63 6.95
C LEU A 44 3.96 -4.88 7.85
N GLU A 45 3.05 -4.95 8.82
CA GLU A 45 2.87 -6.12 9.69
C GLU A 45 1.79 -7.05 9.15
N GLN A 46 0.68 -6.49 8.65
CA GLN A 46 -0.42 -7.25 8.05
C GLN A 46 -0.91 -6.54 6.77
N PRO A 47 -0.28 -6.82 5.61
CA PRO A 47 -0.59 -6.11 4.37
C PRO A 47 -1.93 -6.56 3.76
N ARG A 48 -2.23 -7.86 3.80
CA ARG A 48 -3.49 -8.42 3.26
C ARG A 48 -4.65 -8.19 4.22
N THR A 49 -5.26 -7.01 4.15
CA THR A 49 -6.34 -6.61 5.06
C THR A 49 -7.72 -7.05 4.52
N PRO A 50 -8.52 -7.79 5.30
CA PRO A 50 -9.86 -8.19 4.88
C PRO A 50 -10.74 -6.99 4.48
N GLY A 51 -11.43 -7.09 3.34
CA GLY A 51 -12.33 -6.04 2.82
C GLY A 51 -11.65 -4.82 2.20
N ALA A 52 -10.32 -4.72 2.26
CA ALA A 52 -9.55 -3.67 1.60
C ALA A 52 -9.09 -4.06 0.19
N GLU A 53 -9.19 -5.34 -0.15
CA GLU A 53 -8.75 -5.90 -1.44
C GLU A 53 -9.52 -5.29 -2.61
N LEU A 54 -8.79 -5.08 -3.70
CA LEU A 54 -9.30 -4.65 -5.00
C LEU A 54 -9.55 -5.86 -5.91
N ARG A 55 -10.35 -5.66 -6.94
CA ARG A 55 -10.80 -6.74 -7.84
C ARG A 55 -10.41 -6.40 -9.28
N GLY A 56 -10.45 -7.39 -10.15
CA GLY A 56 -10.12 -7.24 -11.57
C GLY A 56 -8.61 -7.06 -11.75
N ASP A 57 -8.23 -6.07 -12.57
CA ASP A 57 -6.83 -5.78 -12.90
C ASP A 57 -5.97 -5.44 -11.67
N LEU A 58 -6.60 -5.00 -10.58
CA LEU A 58 -5.95 -4.69 -9.30
C LEU A 58 -6.00 -5.87 -8.32
N ARG A 59 -5.86 -7.11 -8.80
CA ARG A 59 -5.66 -8.27 -7.92
C ARG A 59 -4.40 -8.08 -7.07
N ASP A 60 -4.39 -8.62 -5.86
CA ASP A 60 -3.32 -8.43 -4.86
C ASP A 60 -3.05 -6.98 -4.45
N CYS A 61 -3.84 -6.02 -4.96
CA CYS A 61 -3.81 -4.64 -4.53
C CYS A 61 -4.86 -4.40 -3.45
N TYR A 62 -4.52 -3.51 -2.53
CA TYR A 62 -5.35 -3.16 -1.39
C TYR A 62 -5.44 -1.64 -1.28
N LYS A 63 -6.52 -1.16 -0.66
CA LYS A 63 -6.74 0.29 -0.46
C LYS A 63 -6.76 0.70 1.00
N ILE A 64 -6.21 1.87 1.27
CA ILE A 64 -6.43 2.64 2.49
C ILE A 64 -7.37 3.80 2.17
N LYS A 65 -8.43 3.98 2.96
CA LYS A 65 -9.40 5.08 2.80
C LYS A 65 -9.30 6.04 3.98
N LEU A 66 -9.06 7.32 3.71
CA LEU A 66 -9.17 8.39 4.70
C LEU A 66 -10.46 9.18 4.44
N LEU A 67 -11.58 8.68 4.97
CA LEU A 67 -12.91 9.24 4.70
C LEU A 67 -13.02 10.72 5.08
N LYS A 68 -12.45 11.11 6.24
CA LYS A 68 -12.52 12.50 6.73
C LYS A 68 -11.70 13.46 5.89
N GLN A 69 -10.53 13.02 5.41
CA GLN A 69 -9.61 13.84 4.62
C GLN A 69 -9.90 13.76 3.12
N GLY A 70 -10.75 12.83 2.69
CA GLY A 70 -11.07 12.64 1.27
C GLY A 70 -9.95 12.03 0.45
N TYR A 71 -9.09 11.18 1.02
CA TYR A 71 -7.96 10.55 0.32
C TYR A 71 -8.09 9.03 0.22
N ARG A 72 -7.45 8.48 -0.81
CA ARG A 72 -7.26 7.05 -1.01
C ARG A 72 -5.79 6.77 -1.34
N LEU A 73 -5.28 5.67 -0.83
CA LEU A 73 -3.97 5.10 -1.19
C LEU A 73 -4.19 3.68 -1.67
N VAL A 74 -3.55 3.31 -2.77
CA VAL A 74 -3.53 1.94 -3.31
C VAL A 74 -2.12 1.38 -3.24
N TYR A 75 -1.98 0.15 -2.77
CA TYR A 75 -0.70 -0.56 -2.69
C TYR A 75 -0.84 -2.00 -3.16
N LEU A 76 0.21 -2.52 -3.77
CA LEU A 76 0.41 -3.92 -4.12
C LEU A 76 1.13 -4.63 -2.97
N VAL A 77 0.82 -5.92 -2.77
CA VAL A 77 1.51 -6.79 -1.85
C VAL A 77 2.28 -7.84 -2.65
N GLU A 78 3.60 -7.85 -2.50
CA GLU A 78 4.49 -8.85 -3.10
C GLU A 78 4.99 -9.77 -1.98
N ASP A 79 4.30 -10.88 -1.76
CA ASP A 79 4.60 -11.81 -0.67
C ASP A 79 5.98 -12.49 -0.86
N ASP A 80 6.38 -12.76 -2.11
CA ASP A 80 7.64 -13.45 -2.44
C ASP A 80 8.89 -12.66 -1.99
N VAL A 81 8.81 -11.34 -2.02
CA VAL A 81 9.92 -10.43 -1.68
C VAL A 81 9.65 -9.60 -0.43
N LEU A 82 8.50 -9.81 0.22
CA LEU A 82 8.03 -9.08 1.39
C LEU A 82 8.02 -7.57 1.17
N VAL A 83 7.33 -7.13 0.11
CA VAL A 83 7.21 -5.70 -0.25
C VAL A 83 5.76 -5.26 -0.25
N VAL A 84 5.51 -4.09 0.35
CA VAL A 84 4.32 -3.28 0.13
C VAL A 84 4.72 -2.14 -0.80
N LEU A 85 4.24 -2.18 -2.04
CA LEU A 85 4.54 -1.17 -3.06
C LEU A 85 3.35 -0.22 -3.20
N VAL A 86 3.54 1.05 -2.84
CA VAL A 86 2.52 2.07 -3.04
C VAL A 86 2.47 2.45 -4.52
N LEU A 87 1.30 2.24 -5.13
CA LEU A 87 1.06 2.48 -6.55
C LEU A 87 0.51 3.88 -6.82
N ALA A 88 -0.39 4.36 -5.96
CA ALA A 88 -1.03 5.66 -6.12
C ALA A 88 -1.55 6.22 -4.80
N VAL A 89 -1.50 7.54 -4.64
CA VAL A 89 -2.13 8.28 -3.55
C VAL A 89 -2.82 9.50 -4.13
N SER A 90 -4.14 9.59 -4.02
CA SER A 90 -4.85 10.77 -4.52
C SER A 90 -6.11 11.07 -3.72
N LYS A 91 -6.68 12.25 -3.98
CA LYS A 91 -8.01 12.59 -3.48
C LYS A 91 -9.03 11.59 -4.03
N ARG A 92 -10.13 11.43 -3.32
CA ARG A 92 -11.21 10.49 -3.64
C ARG A 92 -11.88 10.81 -4.99
N GLU A 93 -11.75 12.05 -5.44
CA GLU A 93 -12.38 12.62 -6.63
C GLU A 93 -12.09 11.74 -7.87
N ASP A 94 -13.13 11.51 -8.68
CA ASP A 94 -13.08 10.92 -10.02
C ASP A 94 -12.45 9.54 -10.22
N MET A 95 -12.28 8.75 -9.15
CA MET A 95 -11.69 7.40 -9.23
C MET A 95 -10.24 7.38 -9.76
N GLU A 96 -9.57 8.53 -9.80
CA GLU A 96 -8.23 8.69 -10.38
C GLU A 96 -7.22 7.73 -9.75
N VAL A 97 -7.29 7.52 -8.43
CA VAL A 97 -6.38 6.60 -7.71
C VAL A 97 -6.40 5.19 -8.29
N TYR A 98 -7.56 4.73 -8.79
CA TYR A 98 -7.69 3.39 -9.33
C TYR A 98 -7.21 3.32 -10.77
N ARG A 99 -7.54 4.32 -11.59
CA ARG A 99 -7.03 4.41 -12.97
C ARG A 99 -5.51 4.48 -12.97
N ALA A 100 -4.95 5.40 -12.19
CA ALA A 100 -3.51 5.52 -12.03
C ALA A 100 -2.86 4.23 -11.51
N ALA A 101 -3.49 3.54 -10.54
CA ALA A 101 -2.98 2.26 -10.07
C ALA A 101 -3.02 1.16 -11.15
N VAL A 102 -4.09 1.08 -11.95
CA VAL A 102 -4.20 0.11 -13.06
C VAL A 102 -3.14 0.40 -14.11
N ASP A 103 -3.06 1.65 -14.58
CA ASP A 103 -2.11 2.06 -15.62
C ASP A 103 -0.68 1.74 -15.21
N ARG A 104 -0.32 2.04 -13.95
CA ARG A 104 1.03 1.78 -13.40
C ARG A 104 1.31 0.31 -13.18
N LEU A 105 0.30 -0.49 -12.85
CA LEU A 105 0.47 -1.93 -12.67
C LEU A 105 0.61 -2.67 -14.01
N LEU A 106 -0.08 -2.20 -15.06
CA LEU A 106 -0.07 -2.80 -16.39
C LEU A 106 1.05 -2.27 -17.30
N SER A 107 1.61 -1.09 -16.99
CA SER A 107 2.74 -0.51 -17.73
C SER A 107 4.11 -0.91 -17.16
N GLY A 108 4.13 -1.76 -16.12
CA GLY A 108 5.33 -2.27 -15.45
C GLY A 108 5.85 -3.57 -16.05
#